data_AF-A0AB72ZPR3-F1
#
_entry.id   AF-A0AB72ZPR3-F1
#
_cell.length_a   1.000
_cell.length_b   1.000
_cell.length_c   1.000
_cell.angle_alpha   90.00
_cell.angle_beta   90.00
_cell.angle_gamma   90.00
#
_symmetry.space_group_name_H-M   'P 1'
#
loop_
_entity.id
_entity.type
_entity.pdbx_description
1 polymer ?
#
loop_
_entity_poly.entity_id
_entity_poly.type
_entity_poly.pdbx_seq_one_letter_code
_entity_poly.pdbx_strand_id
1 'polypeptide(L)' 'MTHAGMAAEARIAAGITDSLLRISVGIEDSEDLIADLDHAFQLAVTR' A
#
# COMPACT_ATOMS: atom_id res chain seq x y z
N MET A 1 -8.34 -8.21 1.89
CA MET A 1 -7.58 -7.95 0.63
C MET A 1 -7.13 -9.26 0.00
N THR A 2 -6.41 -9.21 -1.13
CA THR A 2 -6.10 -10.37 -2.00
C THR A 2 -5.52 -11.59 -1.30
N HIS A 3 -4.87 -11.42 -0.14
CA HIS A 3 -4.24 -12.49 0.65
C HIS A 3 -4.93 -12.77 1.99
N ALA A 4 -6.16 -12.27 2.20
CA ALA A 4 -6.88 -12.43 3.47
C ALA A 4 -7.23 -13.90 3.78
N GLY A 5 -7.34 -14.76 2.75
CA GLY A 5 -7.60 -16.19 2.92
C GLY A 5 -6.37 -17.02 3.30
N MET A 6 -5.17 -16.45 3.29
CA MET A 6 -3.94 -17.17 3.70
C MET A 6 -3.82 -17.18 5.22
N ALA A 7 -3.39 -18.30 5.79
CA ALA A 7 -2.95 -18.37 7.18
C ALA A 7 -1.83 -17.35 7.46
N ALA A 8 -1.72 -16.88 8.70
CA ALA A 8 -0.77 -15.82 9.05
C ALA A 8 0.68 -16.22 8.75
N GLU A 9 1.03 -17.46 9.05
CA GLU A 9 2.35 -18.05 8.84
C GLU A 9 2.69 -18.11 7.35
N ALA A 10 1.71 -18.43 6.50
CA ALA A 10 1.88 -18.45 5.05
C ALA A 10 2.08 -17.04 4.48
N ARG A 11 1.42 -16.01 5.03
CA ARG A 11 1.64 -14.61 4.64
C ARG A 11 3.05 -14.15 4.99
N ILE A 12 3.49 -14.43 6.22
CA ILE A 12 4.83 -14.08 6.70
C ILE A 12 5.90 -14.76 5.86
N ALA A 13 5.76 -16.06 5.58
CA ALA A 13 6.69 -16.81 4.73
C ALA A 13 6.78 -16.26 3.29
N ALA A 14 5.68 -15.68 2.79
CA ALA A 14 5.63 -15.02 1.48
C ALA A 14 6.09 -13.55 1.50
N GLY A 15 6.54 -13.02 2.65
CA GLY A 15 6.95 -11.62 2.80
C GLY A 15 5.80 -10.61 2.81
N ILE A 16 4.55 -11.06 3.02
CA ILE A 16 3.37 -10.21 3.11
C ILE A 16 3.21 -9.75 4.55
N THR A 17 3.66 -8.53 4.84
CA THR A 17 3.54 -7.90 6.15
C THR A 17 2.21 -7.16 6.31
N ASP A 18 1.82 -6.88 7.55
CA ASP A 18 0.60 -6.11 7.83
C ASP A 18 0.73 -4.63 7.40
N SER A 19 1.95 -4.14 7.23
CA SER A 19 2.26 -2.80 6.71
C SER A 19 2.39 -2.73 5.19
N LEU A 20 2.28 -3.86 4.47
CA LEU A 20 2.46 -3.91 3.03
C LEU A 20 1.25 -3.31 2.31
N LEU A 21 1.47 -2.19 1.61
CA LEU A 21 0.50 -1.60 0.70
C LEU A 21 0.83 -1.98 -0.74
N ARG A 22 -0.19 -2.32 -1.53
CA ARG A 22 -0.07 -2.60 -2.97
C ARG A 22 -0.87 -1.57 -3.75
N ILE A 23 -0.20 -0.78 -4.57
CA ILE A 23 -0.81 0.26 -5.40
C ILE A 23 -0.84 -0.22 -6.85
N SER A 24 -2.00 -0.12 -7.50
CA SER A 24 -2.14 -0.32 -8.94
C SER A 24 -2.19 1.05 -9.59
N VAL A 25 -1.11 1.47 -10.23
CA VAL A 25 -1.00 2.79 -10.88
C VAL A 25 -1.78 2.74 -12.20
N GLY A 26 -2.63 3.75 -12.45
CA GLY A 26 -3.41 3.88 -13.69
C GLY A 26 -2.66 4.66 -14.77
N ILE A 27 -3.42 5.41 -15.57
CA ILE A 27 -2.90 6.25 -16.67
C ILE A 27 -3.18 7.75 -16.43
N GLU A 28 -3.42 8.12 -15.18
CA GLU A 28 -3.63 9.50 -14.75
C GLU A 28 -2.38 10.36 -14.94
N ASP A 29 -2.52 11.67 -14.77
CA ASP A 29 -1.36 12.57 -14.74
C ASP A 29 -0.42 12.19 -13.59
N SER A 30 0.87 12.10 -13.91
CA SER A 30 1.88 11.71 -12.91
C SER A 30 2.00 12.73 -11.76
N GLU A 31 1.78 14.02 -12.03
CA GLU A 31 1.87 15.05 -11.00
C GLU A 31 0.72 14.93 -9.98
N ASP A 32 -0.48 14.60 -10.46
CA ASP A 32 -1.63 14.34 -9.59
C ASP A 32 -1.38 13.12 -8.70
N LEU A 33 -0.89 12.02 -9.27
CA LEU A 33 -0.59 10.81 -8.52
C LEU A 33 0.49 11.03 -7.45
N ILE A 34 1.54 11.79 -7.78
CA ILE A 34 2.60 12.14 -6.82
C ILE A 34 2.02 13.01 -5.70
N ALA A 35 1.25 14.05 -6.04
CA ALA A 35 0.66 14.95 -5.06
C ALA A 35 -0.27 14.21 -4.09
N ASP A 36 -1.07 13.25 -4.58
CA ASP A 36 -1.99 12.48 -3.76
C ASP A 36 -1.25 11.55 -2.77
N LEU A 37 -0.20 10.88 -3.24
CA LEU A 37 0.65 10.03 -2.39
C LEU A 37 1.42 10.86 -1.35
N ASP A 38 1.98 12.01 -1.74
CA ASP A 38 2.69 12.92 -0.84
C ASP A 38 1.76 13.41 0.27
N HIS A 39 0.55 13.84 -0.07
CA HIS A 39 -0.44 14.26 0.92
C HIS A 39 -0.81 13.11 1.87
N ALA A 40 -1.06 11.90 1.35
CA ALA A 40 -1.37 10.73 2.17
C ALA A 40 -0.23 10.37 3.14
N PHE A 41 1.03 10.43 2.70
CA PHE A 41 2.18 10.14 3.56
C PHE A 41 2.41 11.24 4.60
N GLN A 42 2.21 12.52 4.28
CA GLN A 42 2.25 13.59 5.27
C GLN A 42 1.22 13.39 6.39
N LEU A 43 -0.01 12.99 6.03
CA LEU A 43 -1.04 12.66 7.02
C LEU A 43 -0.66 11.45 7.89
N ALA A 44 -0.06 10.43 7.28
CA ALA A 44 0.35 9.22 7.99
C ALA A 44 1.49 9.48 8.99
N VAL A 45 2.42 10.39 8.67
CA VAL A 45 3.55 10.75 9.56
C VAL A 45 3.13 11.64 10.73
N THR A 46 2.01 12.37 10.59
CA THR A 46 1.53 13.31 11.62
C THR A 46 0.63 12.63 12.67
N ARG A 47 0.37 11.33 12.55
CA ARG A 47 -0.43 10.52 13.47
C ARG A 47 0.44 9.49 14.19
#